data_AF-A0A816BIA4-F1
#
_entry.id   AF-A0A816BIA4-F1
#
_cell.length_a   1.000
_cell.length_b   1.000
_cell.length_c   1.000
_cell.angle_alpha   90.00
_cell.angle_beta   90.00
_cell.angle_gamma   90.00
#
_symmetry.space_group_name_H-M   'P 1'
#
loop_
_entity.id
_entity.type
_entity.pdbx_description
1 polymer ?
#
loop_
_entity_poly.entity_id
_entity_poly.type
_entity_poly.pdbx_seq_one_letter_code
_entity_poly.pdbx_strand_id
1 'polypeptide(L)'
;MKSKDLQKLVLSKYENGLESGDSASKIFNDLNGSVSYRTIRRWCKMIRERGSIDLSHPPGRPPIVRTKAMIRKVKHHCKRKRRCLL
;
A
#
# COMPACT_ATOMS: atom_id res chain seq x y z
N MET A 1 7.12 20.94 5.02
CA MET A 1 7.57 20.26 3.78
C MET A 1 6.38 19.56 3.14
N LYS A 2 6.18 19.66 1.82
CA LYS A 2 5.02 19.00 1.17
C LYS A 2 5.32 17.51 0.95
N SER A 3 4.28 16.67 0.92
CA SER A 3 4.43 15.21 0.79
C SER A 3 5.24 14.77 -0.45
N LYS A 4 5.13 15.52 -1.56
CA LYS A 4 5.90 15.26 -2.80
C LYS A 4 7.41 15.47 -2.62
N ASP A 5 7.81 16.42 -1.78
CA ASP A 5 9.23 16.72 -1.53
C ASP A 5 9.87 15.60 -0.70
N LEU A 6 9.12 15.07 0.28
CA LEU A 6 9.52 13.89 1.06
C LEU A 6 9.72 12.64 0.18
N GLN A 7 8.85 12.43 -0.80
CA GLN A 7 8.96 11.29 -1.72
C GLN A 7 10.24 11.38 -2.56
N LYS A 8 10.51 12.55 -3.16
CA LYS A 8 11.74 12.78 -3.93
C LYS A 8 12.99 12.60 -3.08
N LEU A 9 12.96 13.10 -1.84
CA LEU A 9 14.06 12.96 -0.90
C LEU A 9 14.34 11.49 -0.53
N VAL A 10 13.29 10.70 -0.27
CA VAL A 10 13.43 9.27 0.01
C VAL A 10 13.95 8.51 -1.21
N LEU A 11 13.46 8.82 -2.41
CA LEU A 11 13.94 8.20 -3.65
C LEU A 11 15.44 8.48 -3.86
N SER A 12 15.85 9.75 -3.77
CA SER A 12 17.25 10.14 -3.91
C SER A 12 18.15 9.49 -2.86
N LYS A 13 17.73 9.43 -1.60
CA LYS A 13 18.51 8.75 -0.55
C LYS A 13 18.58 7.24 -0.76
N TYR A 14 17.53 6.63 -1.31
CA TYR A 14 17.52 5.21 -1.63
C TYR A 14 18.49 4.89 -2.78
N GLU A 15 18.49 5.69 -3.84
CA GLU A 15 19.40 5.54 -4.99
C GLU A 15 20.87 5.78 -4.60
N ASN A 16 21.13 6.80 -3.78
CA ASN A 16 22.49 7.09 -3.28
C ASN A 16 23.00 6.07 -2.24
N GLY A 17 22.10 5.30 -1.62
CA GLY A 17 22.41 4.35 -0.56
C GLY A 17 22.35 2.88 -1.00
N LEU A 18 22.29 2.61 -2.31
CA LEU A 18 21.95 1.32 -2.92
C LEU A 18 22.88 0.15 -2.53
N GLU A 19 24.06 0.41 -1.94
CA GLU A 19 25.05 -0.62 -1.63
C GLU A 19 24.86 -1.36 -0.29
N SER A 20 23.92 -0.98 0.57
CA SER A 20 23.74 -1.66 1.87
C SER A 20 22.30 -2.08 2.13
N GLY A 21 22.13 -3.33 2.52
CA GLY A 21 20.84 -3.98 2.85
C GLY A 21 20.00 -3.33 3.96
N ASP A 22 20.44 -2.18 4.50
CA ASP A 22 19.81 -1.41 5.59
C ASP A 22 19.36 0.01 5.18
N SER A 23 19.01 0.21 3.90
CA SER A 23 18.63 1.54 3.36
C SER A 23 17.45 2.20 4.09
N ALA A 24 16.46 1.44 4.55
CA ALA A 24 15.29 2.00 5.23
C ALA A 24 15.61 2.63 6.60
N SER A 25 16.53 2.04 7.36
CA SER A 25 16.91 2.52 8.69
C SER A 25 17.72 3.81 8.61
N LYS A 26 18.64 3.90 7.64
CA LYS A 26 19.39 5.13 7.36
C LYS A 26 18.47 6.28 6.95
N ILE A 27 17.55 6.04 6.03
CA ILE A 27 16.58 7.04 5.57
C ILE A 27 15.68 7.52 6.72
N PHE A 28 15.27 6.62 7.62
CA PHE A 28 14.46 7.00 8.78
C PHE A 28 15.20 7.93 9.74
N ASN A 29 16.45 7.61 10.05
CA ASN A 29 17.30 8.45 10.90
C ASN A 29 17.55 9.82 10.24
N ASP A 30 17.83 9.85 8.95
CA ASP A 30 18.05 11.10 8.20
C ASP A 30 16.82 12.00 8.14
N LEU A 31 15.63 11.40 8.14
CA LEU A 31 14.35 12.13 8.17
C LEU A 31 13.94 12.54 9.60
N ASN A 32 14.73 12.19 10.62
CA ASN A 32 14.50 12.50 12.02
C ASN A 32 13.06 12.22 12.48
N GLY A 33 12.49 11.09 12.04
CA GLY A 33 11.11 10.71 12.39
C GLY A 33 9.99 11.51 11.70
N SER A 34 10.30 12.40 10.74
CA SER A 34 9.30 13.13 9.95
C SER A 34 8.31 12.22 9.23
N VAL A 35 8.72 10.98 8.97
CA VAL A 35 7.92 9.93 8.35
C VAL A 35 8.11 8.64 9.14
N SER A 36 7.03 7.89 9.37
CA SER A 36 7.12 6.62 10.10
C SER A 36 8.05 5.63 9.38
N TYR A 37 8.81 4.85 10.15
CA TYR A 37 9.65 3.78 9.61
C TYR A 37 8.87 2.82 8.71
N ARG A 38 7.62 2.50 9.07
CA ARG A 38 6.74 1.64 8.25
C ARG A 38 6.47 2.23 6.87
N THR A 39 6.23 3.54 6.81
CA THR A 39 6.03 4.25 5.54
C THR A 39 7.29 4.23 4.69
N ILE A 40 8.45 4.50 5.29
CA ILE A 40 9.75 4.47 4.59
C ILE A 40 10.04 3.07 4.05
N ARG A 41 9.84 2.03 4.86
CA ARG A 41 10.01 0.62 4.43
C ARG A 41 9.09 0.27 3.27
N ARG A 42 7.84 0.74 3.28
CA ARG A 42 6.90 0.55 2.16
C ARG A 42 7.38 1.26 0.90
N TRP A 43 7.87 2.49 1.01
CA TRP A 43 8.41 3.24 -0.13
C TRP A 43 9.66 2.58 -0.70
N CYS A 44 10.60 2.15 0.15
CA CYS A 44 11.78 1.39 -0.28
C CYS A 44 11.39 0.12 -1.07
N LYS A 45 10.37 -0.61 -0.60
CA LYS A 45 9.83 -1.77 -1.32
C LYS A 45 9.27 -1.39 -2.69
N MET A 46 8.50 -0.30 -2.78
CA MET A 46 7.95 0.17 -4.06
C MET A 46 9.04 0.61 -5.03
N ILE A 47 10.08 1.29 -4.55
CA ILE A 47 11.24 1.67 -5.37
C ILE A 47 11.94 0.42 -5.89
N ARG A 48 12.15 -0.60 -5.03
CA ARG A 48 12.74 -1.87 -5.45
C ARG A 48 11.92 -2.61 -6.51
N GLU A 49 10.59 -2.59 -6.40
CA GLU A 49 9.70 -3.33 -7.30
C GLU A 49 9.37 -2.57 -8.59
N ARG A 50 9.31 -1.23 -8.55
CA ARG A 50 8.75 -0.39 -9.63
C ARG A 50 9.61 0.82 -10.01
N GLY A 51 10.75 1.03 -9.35
CA GLY A 51 11.64 2.18 -9.55
C GLY A 51 11.06 3.52 -9.08
N SER A 52 9.87 3.56 -8.47
CA SER A 52 9.19 4.81 -8.13
C SER A 52 8.28 4.68 -6.91
N ILE A 53 8.06 5.82 -6.24
CA ILE A 53 7.08 5.93 -5.15
C ILE A 53 5.73 6.39 -5.72
N ASP A 54 4.93 5.47 -6.23
CA ASP A 54 3.57 5.76 -6.68
C ASP A 54 2.51 5.53 -5.59
N LEU A 55 2.01 6.61 -4.98
CA LEU A 55 0.92 6.58 -4.00
C LEU A 55 -0.46 6.78 -4.64
N SER A 56 -0.52 7.01 -5.95
CA SER A 56 -1.80 7.19 -6.66
C SER A 56 -2.60 5.90 -6.72
N HIS A 57 -1.94 4.74 -6.58
CA HIS A 57 -2.61 3.46 -6.47
C HIS A 57 -3.28 3.32 -5.10
N PRO A 58 -4.63 3.39 -5.01
CA PRO A 58 -5.29 3.20 -3.74
C PRO A 58 -5.01 1.77 -3.24
N PRO A 59 -4.65 1.61 -1.95
CA PRO A 59 -4.59 0.28 -1.37
C PRO A 59 -6.01 -0.29 -1.33
N GLY A 60 -6.31 -1.25 -2.20
CA GLY A 60 -7.59 -1.91 -2.21
C GLY A 60 -7.87 -2.67 -3.51
N ARG A 61 -8.68 -3.71 -3.41
CA ARG A 61 -9.31 -4.30 -4.60
C ARG A 61 -10.34 -3.27 -5.11
N PRO A 62 -10.42 -2.99 -6.42
CA PRO A 62 -11.54 -2.25 -6.96
C PRO A 62 -12.84 -2.86 -6.43
N PRO A 63 -13.84 -2.05 -6.04
CA PRO A 63 -15.11 -2.59 -5.60
C PRO A 63 -15.62 -3.54 -6.68
N ILE A 64 -15.83 -4.81 -6.31
CA ILE A 64 -16.35 -5.81 -7.25
C ILE A 64 -17.69 -5.29 -7.72
N VAL A 65 -17.83 -5.03 -9.03
CA VAL A 65 -19.09 -4.62 -9.64
C VAL A 65 -20.13 -5.68 -9.27
N ARG A 66 -21.14 -5.28 -8.50
CA ARG A 66 -22.23 -6.17 -8.07
C ARG A 66 -23.13 -6.47 -9.26
N THR A 67 -22.76 -7.46 -10.05
CA THR A 67 -23.60 -7.94 -11.15
C THR A 67 -24.91 -8.51 -10.61
N LYS A 68 -25.98 -8.46 -11.42
CA LYS A 68 -27.29 -9.06 -11.05
C LYS A 68 -27.13 -10.53 -10.63
N ALA A 69 -26.24 -11.27 -11.29
CA ALA A 69 -25.94 -12.66 -10.97
C ALA A 69 -25.31 -12.82 -9.57
N MET A 70 -24.33 -11.97 -9.23
CA MET A 70 -23.68 -12.01 -7.92
C MET A 70 -24.66 -11.64 -6.79
N ILE A 71 -25.52 -10.64 -7.01
CA ILE A 71 -26.58 -10.27 -6.06
C ILE A 71 -27.57 -11.42 -5.86
N ARG A 72 -28.00 -12.08 -6.95
CA ARG A 72 -28.87 -13.26 -6.87
C ARG A 72 -28.23 -14.39 -6.06
N LYS A 73 -26.95 -14.68 -6.29
CA LYS A 73 -26.21 -15.72 -5.56
C LYS A 73 -26.14 -15.42 -4.07
N VAL A 74 -25.81 -14.18 -3.69
CA VAL A 74 -25.78 -13.75 -2.27
C VAL A 74 -27.17 -13.84 -1.63
N LYS A 75 -28.22 -13.31 -2.30
CA LYS A 75 -29.60 -13.41 -1.79
C LYS A 75 -30.05 -14.86 -1.59
N HIS A 76 -29.72 -15.74 -2.54
CA HIS A 76 -30.05 -17.16 -2.44
C HIS A 76 -29.31 -17.83 -1.27
N HIS A 77 -28.02 -17.53 -1.10
CA HIS A 77 -27.23 -18.05 0.01
C HIS A 77 -27.77 -17.59 1.38
N CYS A 78 -28.12 -16.31 1.52
CA CYS A 78 -28.72 -15.78 2.74
C CYS A 78 -30.08 -16.43 3.06
N LYS A 79 -30.93 -16.66 2.03
CA LYS A 79 -32.20 -17.37 2.21
C LYS A 79 -32.00 -18.82 2.68
N ARG A 80 -31.02 -19.54 2.12
CA ARG A 80 -30.70 -20.90 2.58
C ARG A 80 -30.23 -20.93 4.04
N LYS A 81 -29.34 -20.02 4.43
CA LYS A 81 -28.88 -19.93 5.82
C LYS A 81 -30.00 -19.64 6.81
N ARG A 82 -30.93 -18.73 6.46
CA ARG A 82 -32.11 -18.45 7.31
C ARG A 82 -33.02 -19.67 7.48
N ARG A 83 -33.18 -20.50 6.45
CA ARG A 83 -33.99 -21.72 6.52
C ARG A 83 -33.35 -22.86 7.32
N CYS A 84 -32.04 -22.86 7.48
CA CYS A 84 -31.34 -23.85 8.31
C CYS A 84 -31.23 -23.45 9.78
N LEU A 85 -31.74 -22.27 10.16
CA LEU A 85 -31.74 -21.73 11.52
C LEU A 85 -33.15 -21.66 12.12
N LEU A 86 -34.14 -22.27 11.45
CA LEU A 86 -35.51 -22.52 11.89
C LEU A 86 -35.69 -24.04 11.95
#